data_AF-N2IQZ3-F1
#
_entry.id   AF-N2IQZ3-F1
#
_cell.length_a   1.000
_cell.length_b   1.000
_cell.length_c   1.000
_cell.angle_alpha   90.00
_cell.angle_beta   90.00
_cell.angle_gamma   90.00
#
_symmetry.space_group_name_H-M   'P 1'
#
loop_
_entity.id
_entity.type
_entity.pdbx_description
1 polymer ?
#
loop_
_entity_poly.entity_id
_entity_poly.type
_entity_poly.pdbx_seq_one_letter_code
_entity_poly.pdbx_strand_id
1 'polypeptide(L)'
;RRRSSASWKNSAGGIGVFHQIREVFFRPSLGALLNYFKGRVSPSADICINTLFKSAKSPGRRIFDDWANQDDFEGFAQQWLSVMTGREVLLEVAVSNRDIAHHRTLLIEFDDGKVVKVRLDQGVGYWQLRLQSQSNLWLDFNLDAQDQVHKVAQAIDSAQIQCAEHKWSTDVLIELKG
;
A
#
# COMPACT_ATOMS: atom_id res chain seq x y z
N ARG A 1 17.02 -7.96 22.59
CA ARG A 1 15.77 -8.75 22.82
C ARG A 1 14.68 -7.80 23.31
N ARG A 2 13.91 -7.18 22.40
CA ARG A 2 12.64 -6.48 22.70
C ARG A 2 11.71 -6.75 21.52
N ARG A 3 10.75 -7.64 21.71
CA ARG A 3 9.59 -7.80 20.82
C ARG A 3 8.66 -6.64 21.17
N SER A 4 8.42 -5.72 20.24
CA SER A 4 7.23 -4.87 20.28
C SER A 4 6.06 -5.74 19.85
N SER A 5 5.56 -6.56 20.76
CA SER A 5 4.24 -7.17 20.63
C SER A 5 3.22 -6.10 21.00
N ALA A 6 2.70 -5.40 20.00
CA ALA A 6 1.44 -4.69 20.18
C ALA A 6 0.39 -5.74 20.59
N SER A 7 -0.21 -5.52 21.75
CA SER A 7 -1.25 -6.37 22.35
C SER A 7 -2.58 -6.01 21.69
N TRP A 8 -3.04 -6.82 20.75
CA TRP A 8 -4.32 -6.60 20.04
C TRP A 8 -5.43 -7.35 20.77
N LYS A 9 -6.49 -6.63 21.16
CA LYS A 9 -7.67 -7.21 21.79
C LYS A 9 -8.67 -7.62 20.70
N ASN A 10 -8.97 -8.91 20.66
CA ASN A 10 -9.98 -9.52 19.80
C ASN A 10 -11.32 -8.77 19.90
N SER A 11 -11.80 -8.26 18.77
CA SER A 11 -13.19 -7.85 18.60
C SER A 11 -13.79 -8.72 17.49
N ALA A 12 -14.94 -9.33 17.81
CA ALA A 12 -15.53 -10.47 17.13
C ALA A 12 -15.84 -10.29 15.62
N GLY A 13 -15.72 -11.42 14.90
CA GLY A 13 -16.55 -11.75 13.74
C GLY A 13 -16.27 -10.94 12.49
N GLY A 14 -15.36 -11.44 11.65
CA GLY A 14 -15.11 -10.89 10.32
C GLY A 14 -13.73 -11.22 9.76
N ILE A 15 -13.62 -11.41 8.45
CA ILE A 15 -12.36 -11.42 7.70
C ILE A 15 -11.57 -10.13 8.01
N GLY A 16 -10.54 -10.25 8.85
CA GLY A 16 -9.63 -9.21 9.33
C GLY A 16 -8.43 -9.03 8.41
N VAL A 17 -8.44 -8.02 7.53
CA VAL A 17 -7.42 -7.91 6.48
C VAL A 17 -6.32 -6.91 6.88
N PHE A 18 -5.31 -7.40 7.60
CA PHE A 18 -4.22 -6.60 8.21
C PHE A 18 -2.98 -6.40 7.30
N HIS A 19 -2.92 -5.30 6.54
CA HIS A 19 -1.92 -5.12 5.49
C HIS A 19 -0.63 -4.34 5.88
N GLN A 20 0.40 -4.99 6.46
CA GLN A 20 1.66 -4.31 6.78
C GLN A 20 2.61 -4.08 5.57
N ILE A 21 2.28 -3.17 4.66
CA ILE A 21 3.14 -2.89 3.50
C ILE A 21 4.25 -1.89 3.81
N ARG A 22 5.50 -2.39 3.90
CA ARG A 22 6.69 -1.56 3.65
C ARG A 22 6.79 -1.17 2.19
N GLU A 23 6.16 -0.08 1.83
CA GLU A 23 6.57 0.67 0.66
C GLU A 23 7.46 1.82 1.11
N VAL A 24 8.76 1.71 0.82
CA VAL A 24 9.71 2.83 0.95
C VAL A 24 9.45 3.90 -0.13
N PHE A 25 8.52 3.59 -1.04
CA PHE A 25 8.07 4.36 -2.19
C PHE A 25 6.62 4.00 -2.41
N PHE A 26 5.69 4.90 -2.09
CA PHE A 26 4.28 4.64 -2.34
C PHE A 26 4.05 4.53 -3.84
N ARG A 27 3.47 3.40 -4.25
CA ARG A 27 3.17 3.15 -5.65
C ARG A 27 1.66 2.99 -5.82
N PRO A 28 1.08 3.58 -6.86
CA PRO A 28 -0.33 3.35 -7.13
C PRO A 28 -0.68 1.87 -7.41
N SER A 29 0.31 1.04 -7.74
CA SER A 29 0.20 -0.42 -7.85
C SER A 29 -0.24 -1.09 -6.53
N LEU A 30 0.15 -0.53 -5.38
CA LEU A 30 -0.34 -1.01 -4.09
C LEU A 30 -1.86 -0.82 -3.97
N GLY A 31 -2.36 0.33 -4.40
CA GLY A 31 -3.79 0.58 -4.46
C GLY A 31 -4.53 -0.49 -5.25
N ALA A 32 -4.00 -0.88 -6.41
CA ALA A 32 -4.60 -1.92 -7.23
C ALA A 32 -4.64 -3.30 -6.54
N LEU A 33 -3.57 -3.68 -5.81
CA LEU A 33 -3.58 -4.89 -4.98
C LEU A 33 -4.69 -4.82 -3.91
N LEU A 34 -4.82 -3.67 -3.22
CA LEU A 34 -5.82 -3.50 -2.17
C LEU A 34 -7.25 -3.47 -2.71
N ASN A 35 -7.45 -2.96 -3.93
CA ASN A 35 -8.75 -2.96 -4.59
C ASN A 35 -9.27 -4.35 -4.89
N TYR A 36 -8.39 -5.37 -5.00
CA TYR A 36 -8.83 -6.76 -5.01
C TYR A 36 -9.61 -7.13 -3.73
N PHE A 37 -9.24 -6.57 -2.58
CA PHE A 37 -9.91 -6.85 -1.31
C PHE A 37 -11.16 -5.99 -1.09
N LYS A 38 -11.40 -4.98 -1.92
CA LYS A 38 -12.60 -4.12 -1.82
C LYS A 38 -13.87 -4.97 -1.88
N GLY A 39 -14.72 -4.83 -0.87
CA GLY A 39 -15.96 -5.62 -0.71
C GLY A 39 -15.74 -7.07 -0.25
N ARG A 40 -14.50 -7.52 -0.03
CA ARG A 40 -14.15 -8.85 0.51
C ARG A 40 -13.65 -8.80 1.96
N VAL A 41 -13.22 -7.62 2.42
CA VAL A 41 -12.86 -7.37 3.82
C VAL A 41 -14.13 -7.25 4.67
N SER A 42 -14.14 -7.81 5.88
CA SER A 42 -15.26 -7.63 6.81
C SER A 42 -15.47 -6.15 7.17
N PRO A 43 -16.72 -5.69 7.36
CA PRO A 43 -17.02 -4.34 7.85
C PRO A 43 -16.37 -3.99 9.19
N SER A 44 -16.05 -5.00 10.02
CA SER A 44 -15.44 -4.86 11.35
C SER A 44 -13.91 -4.91 11.35
N ALA A 45 -13.27 -5.23 10.23
CA ALA A 45 -11.82 -5.45 10.21
C ALA A 45 -11.03 -4.15 10.24
N ASP A 46 -9.87 -4.13 10.86
CA ASP A 46 -8.95 -2.99 10.71
C ASP A 46 -8.06 -3.18 9.47
N ILE A 47 -7.84 -2.10 8.72
CA ILE A 47 -6.87 -2.08 7.62
C ILE A 47 -5.74 -1.14 8.02
N CYS A 48 -4.65 -1.70 8.51
CA CYS A 48 -3.45 -0.94 8.89
C CYS A 48 -2.42 -1.00 7.78
N ILE A 49 -1.77 0.12 7.47
CA ILE A 49 -0.64 0.20 6.53
C ILE A 49 0.52 0.91 7.21
N ASN A 50 1.63 0.20 7.39
CA ASN A 50 2.82 0.75 8.01
C ASN A 50 3.86 1.01 6.93
N THR A 51 4.18 2.27 6.70
CA THR A 51 5.05 2.71 5.61
C THR A 51 6.20 3.58 6.11
N LEU A 52 7.09 3.99 5.21
CA LEU A 52 8.19 4.90 5.50
C LEU A 52 8.18 6.04 4.47
N PHE A 53 8.23 7.28 4.95
CA PHE A 53 8.44 8.43 4.08
C PHE A 53 9.93 8.69 3.84
N LYS A 54 10.28 8.99 2.59
CA LYS A 54 11.58 9.54 2.21
C LYS A 54 11.36 10.75 1.33
N SER A 55 11.76 11.91 1.82
CA SER A 55 11.64 13.16 1.07
C SER A 55 12.42 13.10 -0.24
N ALA A 56 11.73 13.40 -1.34
CA ALA A 56 12.36 13.61 -2.63
C ALA A 56 13.19 14.90 -2.65
N LYS A 57 14.33 14.88 -3.36
CA LYS A 57 15.18 16.08 -3.53
C LYS A 57 14.51 17.18 -4.37
N SER A 58 13.45 16.84 -5.10
CA SER A 58 12.73 17.76 -5.98
C SER A 58 11.27 17.31 -6.03
N PRO A 59 10.33 18.24 -6.26
CA PRO A 59 8.93 17.87 -6.46
C PRO A 59 8.78 16.87 -7.60
N GLY A 60 7.99 15.81 -7.35
CA GLY A 60 7.61 14.86 -8.37
C GLY A 60 6.83 15.51 -9.51
N ARG A 61 6.80 14.84 -10.66
CA ARG A 61 6.01 15.28 -11.83
C ARG A 61 5.18 14.16 -12.42
N ARG A 62 5.45 12.92 -12.04
CA ARG A 62 4.78 11.72 -12.55
C ARG A 62 4.10 10.97 -11.42
N ILE A 63 3.07 10.19 -11.74
CA ILE A 63 2.33 9.35 -10.78
C ILE A 63 3.19 8.30 -10.03
N PHE A 64 4.45 8.12 -10.42
CA PHE A 64 5.42 7.22 -9.78
C PHE A 64 6.59 7.95 -9.10
N ASP A 65 6.63 9.28 -9.22
CA ASP A 65 7.62 10.10 -8.52
C ASP A 65 7.19 10.27 -7.05
N ASP A 66 8.16 10.62 -6.20
CA ASP A 66 7.92 10.77 -4.77
C ASP A 66 7.58 12.21 -4.38
N TRP A 67 6.92 12.34 -3.23
CA TRP A 67 6.62 13.62 -2.60
C TRP A 67 7.87 14.23 -1.93
N ALA A 68 7.98 15.55 -2.01
CA ALA A 68 9.02 16.29 -1.29
C ALA A 68 8.62 16.54 0.19
N ASN A 69 7.32 16.66 0.46
CA ASN A 69 6.74 16.95 1.77
C ASN A 69 5.99 15.72 2.32
N GLN A 70 6.10 15.48 3.63
CA GLN A 70 5.50 14.33 4.30
C GLN A 70 3.98 14.48 4.48
N ASP A 71 3.48 15.66 4.82
CA ASP A 71 2.06 15.93 5.05
C ASP A 71 1.27 15.74 3.74
N ASP A 72 1.81 16.20 2.61
CA ASP A 72 1.22 16.00 1.29
C ASP A 72 1.15 14.50 0.95
N PHE A 73 2.23 13.77 1.25
CA PHE A 73 2.30 12.33 1.09
C PHE A 73 1.24 11.60 1.94
N GLU A 74 1.15 11.92 3.22
CA GLU A 74 0.21 11.31 4.17
C GLU A 74 -1.23 11.59 3.76
N GLY A 75 -1.54 12.85 3.40
CA GLY A 75 -2.86 13.25 2.94
C GLY A 75 -3.30 12.48 1.69
N PHE A 76 -2.43 12.39 0.69
CA PHE A 76 -2.70 11.62 -0.51
C PHE A 76 -2.82 10.10 -0.22
N ALA A 77 -1.85 9.53 0.49
CA ALA A 77 -1.80 8.09 0.76
C ALA A 77 -3.04 7.63 1.57
N GLN A 78 -3.42 8.38 2.60
CA GLN A 78 -4.60 8.09 3.41
C GLN A 78 -5.87 8.04 2.56
N GLN A 79 -6.10 9.06 1.72
CA GLN A 79 -7.28 9.13 0.87
C GLN A 79 -7.27 8.05 -0.21
N TRP A 80 -6.14 7.88 -0.91
CA TRP A 80 -6.00 6.88 -1.96
C TRP A 80 -6.27 5.47 -1.44
N LEU A 81 -5.60 5.07 -0.36
CA LEU A 81 -5.73 3.74 0.20
C LEU A 81 -7.16 3.51 0.70
N SER A 82 -7.80 4.52 1.27
CA SER A 82 -9.20 4.42 1.70
C SER A 82 -10.17 4.23 0.55
N VAL A 83 -9.95 4.91 -0.59
CA VAL A 83 -10.74 4.73 -1.81
C VAL A 83 -10.56 3.30 -2.38
N MET A 84 -9.33 2.80 -2.38
CA MET A 84 -9.01 1.48 -2.94
C MET A 84 -9.50 0.33 -2.06
N THR A 85 -9.50 0.48 -0.74
CA THR A 85 -10.08 -0.53 0.17
C THR A 85 -11.59 -0.37 0.34
N GLY A 86 -12.12 0.82 0.03
CA GLY A 86 -13.50 1.22 0.31
C GLY A 86 -13.78 1.45 1.79
N ARG A 87 -12.75 1.59 2.63
CA ARG A 87 -12.82 1.73 4.09
C ARG A 87 -11.70 2.63 4.59
N GLU A 88 -11.88 3.24 5.75
CA GLU A 88 -10.80 4.00 6.37
C GLU A 88 -9.59 3.10 6.66
N VAL A 89 -8.40 3.61 6.34
CA VAL A 89 -7.12 2.93 6.56
C VAL A 89 -6.39 3.58 7.73
N LEU A 90 -5.79 2.77 8.61
CA LEU A 90 -4.88 3.26 9.62
C LEU A 90 -3.48 3.36 9.02
N LEU A 91 -3.11 4.54 8.53
CA LEU A 91 -1.79 4.80 7.95
C LEU A 91 -0.79 5.17 9.07
N GLU A 92 0.25 4.35 9.23
CA GLU A 92 1.37 4.64 10.13
C GLU A 92 2.64 4.92 9.32
N VAL A 93 3.11 6.17 9.35
CA VAL A 93 4.39 6.55 8.73
C VAL A 93 5.50 6.49 9.77
N ALA A 94 6.41 5.52 9.62
CA ALA A 94 7.55 5.37 10.53
C ALA A 94 8.56 6.52 10.38
N VAL A 95 9.20 6.90 11.49
CA VAL A 95 10.24 7.95 11.52
C VAL A 95 11.59 7.42 11.03
N SER A 96 11.89 6.14 11.29
CA SER A 96 13.16 5.52 10.91
C SER A 96 12.97 4.17 10.23
N ASN A 97 13.93 3.83 9.36
CA ASN A 97 14.05 2.48 8.78
C ASN A 97 14.15 1.37 9.83
N ARG A 98 14.60 1.70 11.05
CA ARG A 98 14.73 0.76 12.18
C ARG A 98 13.39 0.44 12.84
N ASP A 99 12.42 1.33 12.71
CA ASP A 99 11.11 1.23 13.37
C ASP A 99 10.11 0.40 12.55
N ILE A 100 10.55 -0.11 11.41
CA ILE A 100 9.71 -0.83 10.45
C ILE A 100 10.40 -2.13 9.99
N ALA A 101 9.65 -3.21 9.81
CA ALA A 101 10.18 -4.57 9.62
C ALA A 101 10.71 -4.83 8.19
N HIS A 102 11.95 -5.25 7.97
CA HIS A 102 12.57 -5.35 6.62
C HIS A 102 11.80 -6.14 5.54
N HIS A 103 10.91 -7.04 5.94
CA HIS A 103 10.12 -7.83 5.01
C HIS A 103 8.82 -7.13 4.65
N ARG A 104 8.57 -6.97 3.34
CA ARG A 104 7.32 -6.43 2.82
C ARG A 104 6.27 -7.53 2.93
N THR A 105 5.33 -7.36 3.86
CA THR A 105 4.48 -8.46 4.32
C THR A 105 3.03 -8.06 4.27
N LEU A 106 2.20 -8.88 3.64
CA LEU A 106 0.75 -8.79 3.76
C LEU A 106 0.30 -9.85 4.77
N LEU A 107 -0.41 -9.44 5.82
CA LEU A 107 -1.05 -10.34 6.77
C LEU A 107 -2.58 -10.34 6.55
N ILE A 108 -3.17 -11.52 6.52
CA ILE A 108 -4.61 -11.68 6.39
C ILE A 108 -5.03 -12.57 7.53
N GLU A 109 -5.81 -12.03 8.46
CA GLU A 109 -6.39 -12.76 9.58
C GLU A 109 -7.83 -13.12 9.24
N PHE A 110 -8.17 -14.38 9.40
CA PHE A 110 -9.53 -14.86 9.23
C PHE A 110 -10.26 -14.83 10.56
N ASP A 111 -11.59 -14.85 10.51
CA ASP A 111 -12.45 -14.86 11.69
C ASP A 111 -12.25 -16.10 12.58
N ASP A 112 -11.75 -17.19 12.00
CA ASP A 112 -11.33 -18.42 12.69
C ASP A 112 -9.94 -18.32 13.35
N GLY A 113 -9.31 -17.14 13.33
CA GLY A 113 -8.00 -16.88 13.91
C GLY A 113 -6.82 -17.37 13.08
N LYS A 114 -7.05 -18.00 11.92
CA LYS A 114 -5.96 -18.35 11.01
C LYS A 114 -5.36 -17.09 10.42
N VAL A 115 -4.05 -17.11 10.21
CA VAL A 115 -3.34 -16.00 9.60
C VAL A 115 -2.61 -16.48 8.36
N VAL A 116 -2.91 -15.87 7.22
CA VAL A 116 -2.10 -15.97 6.01
C VAL A 116 -1.08 -14.86 6.02
N LYS A 117 0.21 -15.23 6.00
CA LYS A 117 1.32 -14.31 5.83
C LYS A 117 1.88 -14.45 4.43
N VAL A 118 1.72 -13.40 3.64
CA VAL A 118 2.31 -13.25 2.30
C VAL A 118 3.55 -12.40 2.42
N ARG A 119 4.73 -12.93 2.08
CA ARG A 119 5.96 -12.15 1.98
C ARG A 119 6.25 -11.86 0.52
N LEU A 120 6.47 -10.58 0.22
CA LEU A 120 6.89 -10.08 -1.07
C LEU A 120 8.38 -9.72 -0.95
N ASP A 121 9.25 -10.54 -1.53
CA ASP A 121 10.70 -10.35 -1.55
C ASP A 121 11.12 -8.93 -1.98
N GLN A 122 10.46 -8.40 -3.02
CA GLN A 122 10.72 -7.09 -3.61
C GLN A 122 9.57 -6.09 -3.38
N GLY A 123 8.39 -6.53 -2.92
CA GLY A 123 7.21 -5.68 -2.68
C GLY A 123 6.29 -5.56 -3.88
N VAL A 124 5.65 -4.39 -4.04
CA VAL A 124 4.85 -4.03 -5.22
C VAL A 124 5.45 -2.83 -5.98
N GLY A 125 6.62 -2.35 -5.54
CA GLY A 125 7.27 -1.15 -6.08
C GLY A 125 7.98 -1.32 -7.43
N TYR A 126 8.13 -2.55 -7.93
CA TYR A 126 8.66 -2.86 -9.28
C TYR A 126 7.55 -3.26 -10.26
N TRP A 127 6.29 -3.22 -9.83
CA TRP A 127 5.16 -3.41 -10.73
C TRP A 127 4.99 -2.13 -11.55
N GLN A 128 5.16 -2.24 -12.86
CA GLN A 128 4.94 -1.15 -13.78
C GLN A 128 3.47 -1.08 -14.16
N LEU A 129 2.90 0.11 -14.10
CA LEU A 129 1.61 0.37 -14.75
C LEU A 129 1.89 0.77 -16.19
N ARG A 130 1.42 -0.04 -17.14
CA ARG A 130 1.31 0.36 -18.53
C ARG A 130 0.05 1.18 -18.71
N LEU A 131 0.23 2.49 -18.77
CA LEU A 131 -0.83 3.44 -19.09
C LEU A 131 -1.10 3.41 -20.59
N GLN A 132 -2.36 3.54 -20.99
CA GLN A 132 -2.73 3.65 -22.42
C GLN A 132 -2.35 5.00 -23.03
N SER A 133 -2.26 6.06 -22.21
CA SER A 133 -1.86 7.40 -22.64
C SER A 133 -0.70 7.93 -21.81
N GLN A 134 0.27 8.56 -22.46
CA GLN A 134 1.37 9.26 -21.80
C GLN A 134 0.92 10.53 -21.07
N SER A 135 -0.25 11.10 -21.41
CA SER A 135 -0.81 12.24 -20.66
C SER A 135 -1.13 11.87 -19.21
N ASN A 136 -1.53 10.62 -18.97
CA ASN A 136 -1.91 10.11 -17.65
C ASN A 136 -0.69 9.83 -16.76
N LEU A 137 0.52 9.98 -17.29
CA LEU A 137 1.76 9.85 -16.53
C LEU A 137 1.94 11.04 -15.57
N TRP A 138 1.47 12.21 -15.97
CA TRP A 138 1.79 13.47 -15.28
C TRP A 138 0.87 13.70 -14.09
N LEU A 139 1.47 14.06 -12.96
CA LEU A 139 0.79 14.44 -11.73
C LEU A 139 1.33 15.78 -11.26
N ASP A 140 0.42 16.69 -10.94
CA ASP A 140 0.77 17.94 -10.27
C ASP A 140 0.67 17.71 -8.76
N PHE A 141 1.83 17.73 -8.10
CA PHE A 141 1.97 17.46 -6.67
C PHE A 141 1.55 18.65 -5.79
N ASN A 142 1.23 19.81 -6.38
CA ASN A 142 0.69 20.97 -5.65
C ASN A 142 -0.83 20.98 -5.60
N LEU A 143 -1.49 20.03 -6.28
CA LEU A 143 -2.94 19.83 -6.13
C LEU A 143 -3.25 19.35 -4.71
N ASP A 144 -4.48 19.57 -4.27
CA ASP A 144 -4.92 18.95 -3.04
C ASP A 144 -4.97 17.41 -3.18
N ALA A 145 -5.00 16.72 -2.03
CA ALA A 145 -4.98 15.26 -2.00
C ALA A 145 -6.15 14.63 -2.76
N GLN A 146 -7.34 15.26 -2.77
CA GLN A 146 -8.52 14.71 -3.43
C GLN A 146 -8.36 14.75 -4.96
N ASP A 147 -7.87 15.87 -5.49
CA ASP A 147 -7.59 16.05 -6.91
C ASP A 147 -6.45 15.14 -7.39
N GLN A 148 -5.41 14.95 -6.57
CA GLN A 148 -4.35 13.98 -6.84
C GLN A 148 -4.94 12.55 -6.92
N VAL A 149 -5.79 12.16 -5.97
CA VAL A 149 -6.48 10.86 -5.96
C VAL A 149 -7.32 10.67 -7.22
N HIS A 150 -8.09 11.68 -7.63
CA HIS A 150 -8.92 11.60 -8.82
C HIS A 150 -8.09 11.35 -10.09
N LYS A 151 -6.99 12.08 -10.28
CA LYS A 151 -6.08 11.88 -11.41
C LYS A 151 -5.45 10.50 -11.42
N VAL A 152 -5.00 10.02 -10.26
CA VAL A 152 -4.38 8.70 -10.13
C VAL A 152 -5.40 7.59 -10.41
N ALA A 153 -6.64 7.73 -9.93
CA ALA A 153 -7.72 6.79 -10.22
C ALA A 153 -8.00 6.67 -11.73
N GLN A 154 -8.11 7.81 -12.44
CA GLN A 154 -8.31 7.85 -13.89
C GLN A 154 -7.14 7.18 -14.65
N ALA A 155 -5.91 7.40 -14.20
CA ALA A 155 -4.74 6.77 -14.80
C ALA A 155 -4.77 5.24 -14.66
N ILE A 156 -5.22 4.73 -13.51
CA ILE A 156 -5.20 3.30 -13.18
C ILE A 156 -6.36 2.53 -13.79
N ASP A 157 -7.53 3.13 -13.94
CA ASP A 157 -8.71 2.46 -14.52
C ASP A 157 -8.45 1.90 -15.93
N SER A 158 -7.58 2.56 -16.69
CA SER A 158 -7.14 2.12 -18.02
C SER A 158 -5.79 1.39 -18.03
N ALA A 159 -5.14 1.24 -16.88
CA ALA A 159 -3.78 0.71 -16.80
C ALA A 159 -3.72 -0.82 -16.75
N GLN A 160 -2.70 -1.40 -17.37
CA GLN A 160 -2.34 -2.80 -17.17
C GLN A 160 -1.14 -2.90 -16.24
N ILE A 161 -1.21 -3.77 -15.23
CA ILE A 161 -0.07 -4.05 -14.35
C ILE A 161 0.82 -5.08 -15.03
N GLN A 162 2.11 -4.77 -15.17
CA GLN A 162 3.12 -5.72 -15.62
C GLN A 162 4.28 -5.78 -14.63
N CYS A 163 4.85 -6.97 -14.46
CA CYS A 163 6.13 -7.09 -13.77
C CYS A 163 7.23 -6.52 -14.68
N ALA A 164 7.92 -5.47 -14.21
CA ALA A 164 8.91 -4.75 -15.01
C ALA A 164 10.21 -5.52 -15.22
N GLU A 165 10.53 -6.45 -14.33
CA GLU A 165 11.81 -7.17 -14.31
C GLU A 165 11.66 -8.56 -14.91
N HIS A 166 12.20 -8.75 -16.11
CA HIS A 166 12.35 -10.06 -16.74
C HIS A 166 13.59 -10.83 -16.23
N LYS A 167 14.39 -10.23 -15.33
CA LYS A 167 15.68 -10.80 -14.88
C LYS A 167 15.60 -11.62 -13.59
N TRP A 168 14.57 -11.42 -12.76
CA TRP A 168 14.40 -12.11 -11.48
C TRP A 168 12.93 -12.46 -11.27
N SER A 169 12.64 -13.64 -10.73
CA SER A 169 11.30 -14.01 -10.31
C SER A 169 10.90 -13.21 -9.07
N THR A 170 9.63 -12.84 -8.98
CA THR A 170 9.05 -12.40 -7.71
C THR A 170 8.76 -13.63 -6.88
N ASP A 171 9.47 -13.79 -5.77
CA ASP A 171 9.19 -14.88 -4.84
C ASP A 171 8.11 -14.45 -3.84
N VAL A 172 6.95 -15.12 -3.95
CA VAL A 172 5.83 -14.96 -3.01
C VAL A 172 5.82 -16.15 -2.06
N LEU A 173 6.19 -15.93 -0.80
CA LEU A 173 6.05 -16.94 0.24
C LEU A 173 4.70 -16.77 0.94
N ILE A 174 3.88 -17.80 0.91
CA ILE A 174 2.59 -17.86 1.62
C ILE A 174 2.72 -18.85 2.77
N GLU A 175 2.54 -18.36 3.99
CA GLU A 175 2.53 -19.18 5.20
C GLU A 175 1.14 -19.12 5.83
N LEU A 176 0.53 -20.28 6.06
CA LEU A 176 -0.66 -20.39 6.90
C LEU A 176 -0.21 -20.65 8.34
N LYS A 177 -0.70 -19.83 9.27
CA LYS A 177 -0.52 -20.01 10.71
C LYS A 177 -1.88 -20.30 11.34
N GLY A 178 -1.92 -21.30 12.21
CA GLY A 178 -3.07 -21.67 13.04
C GLY A 178 -2.62 -22.10 14.41
#